data_AF-A0A416NWT5-F1
#
_entry.id   AF-A0A416NWT5-F1
#
_cell.length_a   1.000
_cell.length_b   1.000
_cell.length_c   1.000
_cell.angle_alpha   90.00
_cell.angle_beta   90.00
_cell.angle_gamma   90.00
#
_symmetry.space_group_name_H-M   'P 1'
#
loop_
_entity.id
_entity.type
_entity.pdbx_description
1 polymer ?
#
loop_
_entity_poly.entity_id
_entity_poly.type
_entity_poly.pdbx_seq_one_letter_code
_entity_poly.pdbx_strand_id
1 'polypeptide(L)'
;MKNTMEYKGYVGSVEFSEEDGIFFGKVMGIRSLISYEGTDARSLVEDFHGAVDDYLQLCEGQGKAPEKAYKGSFNIRIAPETHKQLVIHATECQMSLNEYVRETLEKAVM
;
A
#
# COMPACT_ATOMS: atom_id res chain seq x y z
N MET A 1 12.71 -0.41 -10.89
CA MET A 1 12.15 -1.78 -10.99
C MET A 1 10.94 -1.85 -10.08
N LYS A 2 9.78 -2.32 -10.56
CA LYS A 2 8.58 -2.46 -9.73
C LYS A 2 8.58 -3.88 -9.14
N ASN A 3 8.82 -3.99 -7.84
CA ASN A 3 8.75 -5.27 -7.10
C ASN A 3 7.37 -5.44 -6.47
N THR A 4 6.33 -5.00 -7.17
CA THR A 4 4.95 -5.01 -6.70
C THR A 4 3.97 -5.35 -7.82
N MET A 5 2.86 -5.96 -7.44
CA MET A 5 1.73 -6.30 -8.30
C MET A 5 0.48 -5.58 -7.80
N GLU A 6 -0.49 -5.33 -8.66
CA GLU A 6 -1.74 -4.67 -8.28
C GLU A 6 -2.95 -5.40 -8.88
N TYR A 7 -3.95 -5.67 -8.04
CA TYR A 7 -5.21 -6.30 -8.45
C TYR A 7 -6.36 -5.84 -7.55
N LYS A 8 -7.46 -5.37 -8.16
CA LYS A 8 -8.66 -4.86 -7.46
C LYS A 8 -8.37 -3.80 -6.36
N GLY A 9 -7.33 -2.99 -6.56
CA GLY A 9 -6.90 -1.95 -5.60
C GLY A 9 -6.06 -2.46 -4.43
N TYR A 10 -5.70 -3.74 -4.42
CA TYR A 10 -4.72 -4.33 -3.51
C TYR A 10 -3.34 -4.35 -4.17
N VAL A 11 -2.31 -4.03 -3.39
CA VAL A 11 -0.92 -4.05 -3.85
C VAL A 11 -0.21 -5.22 -3.17
N GLY A 12 0.40 -6.09 -3.95
CA GLY A 12 1.19 -7.23 -3.48
C GLY A 12 2.69 -6.98 -3.56
N SER A 13 3.48 -7.49 -2.61
CA SER A 13 4.94 -7.56 -2.72
C SER A 13 5.41 -8.70 -3.63
N VAL A 14 6.62 -8.59 -4.18
CA VAL A 14 7.31 -9.68 -4.87
C VAL A 14 8.68 -9.88 -4.24
N GLU A 15 8.90 -11.05 -3.66
CA GLU A 15 10.13 -11.48 -2.99
C GLU A 15 10.56 -12.84 -3.56
N PHE A 16 11.84 -13.17 -3.48
CA PHE A 16 12.40 -14.45 -3.96
C PHE A 16 13.14 -15.15 -2.83
N SER A 17 12.80 -16.43 -2.61
CA SER A 17 13.54 -17.32 -1.71
C SER A 17 14.53 -18.15 -2.54
N GLU A 18 15.83 -17.94 -2.33
CA GLU A 18 16.86 -18.77 -2.95
C GLU A 18 16.87 -20.18 -2.36
N GLU A 19 16.57 -20.32 -1.06
CA GLU A 19 16.54 -21.60 -0.35
C GLU A 19 15.45 -22.53 -0.92
N ASP A 20 14.25 -21.98 -1.14
CA ASP A 20 13.10 -22.73 -1.63
C ASP A 20 12.98 -22.71 -3.17
N GLY A 21 13.68 -21.80 -3.84
CA GLY A 21 13.62 -21.61 -5.28
C GLY A 21 12.27 -21.08 -5.77
N ILE A 22 11.53 -20.34 -4.94
CA ILE A 22 10.20 -19.80 -5.26
C ILE A 22 10.13 -18.28 -5.10
N PHE A 23 9.18 -17.68 -5.79
CA PHE A 23 8.71 -16.35 -5.49
C PHE A 23 7.59 -16.39 -4.46
N PHE A 24 7.53 -15.39 -3.60
CA PHE A 24 6.47 -15.23 -2.62
C PHE A 24 6.14 -13.76 -2.43
N GLY A 25 4.98 -13.51 -1.82
CA GLY A 25 4.58 -12.15 -1.49
C GLY A 25 3.38 -12.11 -0.57
N LYS A 26 3.01 -10.88 -0.21
CA LYS A 26 1.82 -10.60 0.57
C LYS A 26 1.15 -9.32 0.15
N VAL A 27 -0.15 -9.24 0.41
CA VAL A 27 -0.92 -8.01 0.24
C VAL A 27 -0.45 -6.96 1.25
N MET A 28 -0.18 -5.76 0.76
CA MET A 28 0.27 -4.60 1.52
C MET A 28 -0.87 -3.65 1.83
N GLY A 29 -0.73 -2.90 2.92
CA GLY A 29 -1.65 -1.82 3.26
C GLY A 29 -2.95 -2.25 3.95
N ILE A 30 -3.09 -3.54 4.30
CA ILE A 30 -4.20 -4.08 5.10
C ILE A 30 -3.68 -4.85 6.32
N ARG A 31 -4.53 -5.11 7.31
CA ARG A 31 -4.15 -5.88 8.51
C ARG A 31 -4.26 -7.38 8.28
N SER A 32 -5.19 -7.81 7.44
CA SER A 32 -5.36 -9.21 7.06
C SER A 32 -4.09 -9.74 6.39
N LEU A 33 -3.57 -10.86 6.89
CA LEU A 33 -2.43 -11.53 6.28
C LEU A 33 -2.92 -12.34 5.07
N ILE A 34 -2.65 -11.83 3.88
CA ILE A 34 -2.92 -12.52 2.62
C ILE A 34 -1.56 -12.74 1.96
N SER A 35 -1.13 -13.99 1.87
CA SER A 35 0.13 -14.42 1.25
C SER A 35 -0.14 -15.26 0.02
N TYR A 36 0.82 -15.29 -0.90
CA TYR A 36 0.77 -16.06 -2.14
C TYR A 36 2.19 -16.40 -2.58
N GLU A 37 2.34 -17.42 -3.41
CA GLU A 37 3.62 -17.94 -3.88
C GLU A 37 3.53 -18.47 -5.31
N GLY A 38 4.69 -18.64 -5.95
CA GLY A 38 4.75 -19.17 -7.30
C GLY A 38 6.17 -19.55 -7.68
N THR A 39 6.32 -20.61 -8.46
CA THR A 39 7.61 -21.06 -9.01
C THR A 39 8.10 -20.18 -10.17
N ASP A 40 7.21 -19.35 -10.70
CA ASP A 40 7.47 -18.45 -11.81
C ASP A 40 6.56 -17.21 -11.72
N ALA A 41 6.83 -16.22 -12.57
CA ALA A 41 6.09 -14.96 -12.53
C ALA A 41 4.59 -15.12 -12.87
N ARG A 42 4.21 -16.11 -13.69
CA ARG A 42 2.79 -16.32 -14.03
C ARG A 42 2.06 -16.96 -12.86
N SER A 43 2.61 -18.02 -12.27
CA SER A 43 2.01 -18.67 -11.11
C SER A 43 1.87 -17.72 -9.93
N LEU A 44 2.87 -16.87 -9.68
CA LEU A 44 2.81 -15.85 -8.62
C LEU A 44 1.66 -14.84 -8.83
N VAL A 45 1.45 -14.38 -10.06
CA VAL A 45 0.37 -13.43 -10.39
C VAL A 45 -1.00 -14.09 -10.24
N GLU A 46 -1.13 -15.33 -10.73
CA GLU A 46 -2.38 -16.11 -10.62
C GLU A 46 -2.74 -16.37 -9.15
N ASP A 47 -1.77 -16.78 -8.34
CA ASP A 47 -1.97 -17.04 -6.91
C ASP A 47 -2.29 -15.75 -6.14
N PHE A 48 -1.62 -14.64 -6.47
CA PHE A 48 -1.97 -13.32 -5.93
C PHE A 48 -3.42 -12.92 -6.22
N HIS A 49 -3.86 -13.05 -7.49
CA HIS A 49 -5.24 -12.73 -7.86
C HIS A 49 -6.24 -13.63 -7.14
N GLY A 50 -5.95 -14.94 -7.06
CA GLY A 50 -6.75 -15.91 -6.33
C GLY A 50 -6.87 -15.56 -4.84
N ALA A 51 -5.75 -15.28 -4.17
CA ALA A 51 -5.72 -14.93 -2.75
C ALA A 51 -6.52 -13.64 -2.44
N VAL A 52 -6.49 -12.65 -3.34
CA VAL A 52 -7.32 -11.44 -3.23
C VAL A 52 -8.80 -11.75 -3.45
N ASP A 53 -9.13 -12.58 -4.44
CA ASP A 53 -10.52 -12.95 -4.74
C ASP A 53 -11.14 -13.75 -3.60
N ASP A 54 -10.41 -14.72 -3.04
CA ASP A 54 -10.81 -15.49 -1.87
C ASP A 54 -11.05 -14.60 -0.64
N TYR A 55 -10.17 -13.61 -0.43
CA TYR A 55 -10.33 -12.63 0.65
C TYR A 55 -11.61 -11.80 0.48
N LEU A 56 -11.90 -11.33 -0.74
CA LEU A 56 -13.10 -10.56 -1.03
C LEU A 56 -14.36 -11.41 -0.83
N GLN A 57 -14.33 -12.67 -1.28
CA GLN A 57 -15.43 -13.61 -1.11
C GLN A 57 -15.67 -13.96 0.36
N LEU A 58 -14.61 -14.13 1.14
CA LEU A 58 -14.69 -14.34 2.59
C LEU A 58 -15.32 -13.15 3.30
N CYS A 59 -14.95 -11.91 2.92
CA CYS A 59 -15.55 -10.70 3.45
C CYS A 59 -17.05 -10.63 3.15
N GLU A 60 -17.44 -10.92 1.91
CA GLU A 60 -18.83 -10.95 1.49
C GLU A 60 -19.65 -12.00 2.26
N GLY A 61 -19.14 -13.24 2.36
CA GLY A 61 -19.80 -14.31 3.09
C GLY A 61 -19.96 -14.07 4.59
N GLN A 62 -19.10 -13.23 5.19
CA GLN A 62 -19.20 -12.78 6.58
C GLN A 62 -20.01 -11.50 6.77
N GLY A 63 -20.51 -10.88 5.69
CA GLY A 63 -21.18 -9.57 5.74
C GLY A 63 -20.26 -8.45 6.24
N LYS A 64 -18.94 -8.59 6.07
CA LYS A 64 -17.93 -7.61 6.47
C LYS A 64 -17.45 -6.82 5.27
N ALA A 65 -17.24 -5.51 5.46
CA ALA A 65 -16.59 -4.71 4.44
C ALA A 65 -15.10 -5.12 4.35
N PRO A 66 -14.57 -5.39 3.14
CA PRO A 66 -13.16 -5.68 2.97
C PRO A 66 -12.30 -4.48 3.38
N GLU A 67 -11.10 -4.75 3.88
CA GLU A 67 -10.15 -3.72 4.28
C GLU A 67 -9.66 -2.97 3.03
N LYS A 68 -10.12 -1.73 2.88
CA LYS A 68 -9.54 -0.84 1.87
C LYS A 68 -8.18 -0.34 2.34
N ALA A 69 -7.12 -0.79 1.68
CA ALA A 69 -5.83 -0.11 1.72
C ALA A 69 -5.97 1.30 1.12
N TYR A 70 -5.13 2.24 1.59
CA TYR A 70 -4.95 3.56 0.96
C TYR A 70 -6.19 4.48 0.89
N LYS A 71 -6.86 4.74 2.02
CA LYS A 71 -8.07 5.59 2.10
C LYS A 71 -7.82 7.12 1.99
N GLY A 72 -6.62 7.55 1.58
CA GLY A 72 -6.23 8.96 1.50
C GLY A 72 -5.99 9.68 2.83
N SER A 73 -6.41 9.11 3.96
CA SER A 73 -6.06 9.63 5.30
C SER A 73 -4.65 9.18 5.69
N PHE A 74 -3.73 10.13 5.85
CA PHE A 74 -2.34 9.88 6.27
C PHE A 74 -2.01 10.67 7.54
N ASN A 75 -2.05 10.00 8.69
CA ASN A 75 -1.74 10.61 9.98
C ASN A 75 -0.30 10.32 10.36
N ILE A 76 0.52 11.36 10.50
CA ILE A 76 1.94 11.23 10.86
C ILE A 76 2.27 11.98 12.14
N ARG A 77 3.24 11.47 12.90
CA ARG A 77 3.88 12.19 14.00
C ARG A 77 5.23 12.69 13.52
N ILE A 78 5.46 13.99 13.66
CA ILE A 78 6.72 14.64 13.30
C ILE A 78 7.22 15.47 14.48
N ALA A 79 8.51 15.82 14.47
CA ALA A 79 9.08 16.65 15.52
C ALA A 79 8.39 18.03 15.55
N PRO A 80 8.20 18.63 16.74
CA PRO A 80 7.56 19.94 16.87
C PRO A 80 8.22 21.03 16.02
N GLU A 81 9.55 21.00 15.90
CA GLU A 81 10.30 21.97 15.09
C GLU A 81 10.00 21.78 13.60
N THR A 82 9.95 20.54 13.11
CA THR A 82 9.55 20.25 11.72
C THR A 82 8.14 20.73 11.44
N HIS A 83 7.20 20.49 12.36
CA HIS A 83 5.82 20.98 12.22
C HIS A 83 5.77 22.51 12.12
N LYS A 84 6.52 23.21 12.97
CA LYS A 84 6.63 24.68 12.92
C LYS A 84 7.13 25.17 11.56
N GLN A 85 8.20 24.58 11.05
CA GLN A 85 8.77 24.97 9.75
C GLN A 85 7.79 24.72 8.60
N LEU A 86 7.08 23.59 8.61
CA LEU A 86 6.06 23.29 7.59
C LEU A 86 4.91 24.31 7.61
N VAL A 87 4.45 24.75 8.79
CA VAL A 87 3.40 25.76 8.91
C VAL A 87 3.86 27.13 8.39
N ILE A 88 5.12 27.52 8.68
CA ILE A 88 5.69 28.77 8.17
C ILE A 88 5.73 28.74 6.64
N HIS A 89 6.29 27.68 6.04
CA HIS A 89 6.38 27.57 4.59
C HIS A 89 5.02 27.48 3.90
N ALA A 90 4.07 26.73 4.47
CA ALA A 90 2.71 26.70 3.94
C ALA A 90 2.08 28.11 3.90
N THR A 91 2.31 28.90 4.96
CA THR A 91 1.82 30.29 5.05
C THR A 91 2.48 31.20 4.01
N GLU A 92 3.80 31.09 3.82
CA GLU A 92 4.55 31.84 2.79
C GLU A 92 4.03 31.53 1.37
N CYS A 93 3.61 30.29 1.13
CA CYS A 93 3.00 29.85 -0.12
C CYS A 93 1.49 30.17 -0.23
N GLN A 94 0.88 30.81 0.77
CA GLN A 94 -0.57 31.06 0.85
C GLN A 94 -1.43 29.78 0.79
N MET A 95 -0.91 28.67 1.33
CA MET A 95 -1.53 27.36 1.33
C MET A 95 -1.87 26.91 2.75
N SER A 96 -2.83 26.00 2.88
CA SER A 96 -3.00 25.28 4.14
C SER A 96 -1.85 24.29 4.36
N LEU A 97 -1.55 23.94 5.63
CA LEU A 97 -0.53 22.93 5.94
C LEU A 97 -0.80 21.60 5.21
N ASN A 98 -2.06 21.15 5.19
CA ASN A 98 -2.43 19.91 4.51
C ASN A 98 -2.21 19.97 3.01
N GLU A 99 -2.49 21.12 2.38
CA GLU A 99 -2.29 21.33 0.96
C GLU A 99 -0.80 21.34 0.59
N TYR A 100 0.01 22.06 1.36
CA TYR A 100 1.46 22.10 1.20
C TYR A 100 2.10 20.71 1.37
N VAL A 101 1.68 19.97 2.41
CA VAL A 101 2.16 18.61 2.65
C VAL A 101 1.72 17.68 1.53
N ARG A 102 0.46 17.76 1.08
CA ARG A 102 -0.05 16.94 -0.03
C ARG A 102 0.76 17.17 -1.30
N GLU A 103 0.98 18.42 -1.73
CA GLU A 103 1.77 18.71 -2.93
C GLU A 103 3.22 18.22 -2.82
N THR A 104 3.81 18.38 -1.64
CA THR A 104 5.18 17.92 -1.38
C THR A 104 5.28 16.41 -1.48
N LEU A 105 4.30 15.67 -0.93
CA LEU A 105 4.23 14.21 -1.02
C LEU A 105 3.95 13.75 -2.46
N GLU A 106 3.06 14.42 -3.19
CA GLU A 106 2.76 14.12 -4.59
C GLU A 106 4.01 14.26 -5.47
N LYS A 107 4.82 15.31 -5.27
CA LYS A 107 6.11 15.50 -5.96
C LYS A 107 7.15 14.43 -5.63
N ALA A 108 7.08 13.80 -4.46
CA ALA A 108 8.02 12.76 -4.05
C ALA A 108 7.66 11.37 -4.60
N VAL A 109 6.41 11.16 -5.00
CA VAL A 109 5.90 9.88 -5.51
C VAL A 109 5.82 9.85 -7.04
N MET A 110 5.76 11.02 -7.69
CA MET A 110 5.91 11.18 -9.15
C MET A 110 7.37 11.08 -9.59
#